data_AF-A0A0D8XNK1-F1
#
_entry.id   AF-A0A0D8XNK1-F1
#
_cell.length_a   1.000
_cell.length_b   1.000
_cell.length_c   1.000
_cell.angle_alpha   90.00
_cell.angle_beta   90.00
_cell.angle_gamma   90.00
#
_symmetry.space_group_name_H-M   'P 1'
#
loop_
_entity.id
_entity.type
_entity.pdbx_description
1 polymer ?
#
loop_
_entity_poly.entity_id
_entity_poly.type
_entity_poly.pdbx_seq_one_letter_code
_entity_poly.pdbx_strand_id
1 'polypeptide(L)'
;MQQRQKEEVVLCGDLLVTSFGLQRQQEREELDVEMLTFEKFIRLYNKICPRSEVQELFVKLWVFVLNLFNFSFFLNFRIAELFRSGQKEYLTRERLTNFLNEEQRDPRLNEILFPFFDNTRTQVLISKYEQDNNYIDNGKMSGDAFLRFLMSDENSPVFLDRIDMYQNMDQPLCHYYINSSHNTYLTGRQYGGKSSSEIYRQVLLSGCRCIELDCWDGTGENKGEPIITHGKAMCTDVFFKDVLYQIRDTAFERSEFPVILSFENHCSKSNQLKMAKYCMEIFGEMLLAKPLDDFPLDPGVPLPSPNRLRRKILIKNKRLKQEIERHQLEQFLREGKLDEEDEIIETPEVVGEDSVSPRKYSDYFSNQTHKGILPLVMDVTV
;
A
#
# COMPACT_ATOMS: atom_id res chain seq x y z
N MET A 1 18.72 1.57 -27.64
CA MET A 1 17.73 2.60 -28.01
C MET A 1 16.43 1.89 -28.37
N GLN A 2 15.43 1.90 -27.48
CA GLN A 2 14.12 1.35 -27.78
C GLN A 2 13.34 2.34 -28.65
N GLN A 3 13.00 1.93 -29.87
CA GLN A 3 12.01 2.63 -30.69
C GLN A 3 10.66 2.55 -29.97
N ARG A 4 10.17 3.70 -29.49
CA ARG A 4 8.78 3.85 -29.10
C ARG A 4 7.94 3.65 -30.38
N GLN A 5 7.10 2.62 -30.40
CA GLN A 5 5.99 2.57 -31.35
C GLN A 5 5.10 3.79 -31.05
N LYS A 6 5.05 4.72 -32.01
CA LYS A 6 4.02 5.77 -32.02
C LYS A 6 2.71 5.05 -32.31
N GLU A 7 1.83 4.97 -31.32
CA GLU A 7 0.42 4.65 -31.58
C GLU A 7 -0.19 5.86 -32.29
N GLU A 8 -0.35 5.77 -33.61
CA GLU A 8 -1.03 6.79 -34.41
C GLU A 8 -2.54 6.61 -34.26
N VAL A 9 -3.18 7.55 -33.56
CA VAL A 9 -4.64 7.66 -33.56
C VAL A 9 -5.04 8.45 -34.81
N VAL A 10 -5.42 7.75 -35.88
CA VAL A 10 -5.97 8.39 -37.09
C VAL A 10 -7.38 8.90 -36.76
N LEU A 11 -7.49 10.16 -36.37
CA LEU A 11 -8.76 10.85 -36.20
C LEU A 11 -9.29 11.23 -37.59
N CYS A 12 -10.52 10.82 -37.92
CA CYS A 12 -11.15 11.15 -39.20
C CYS A 12 -11.19 12.68 -39.39
N GLY A 13 -10.68 13.18 -40.52
CA GLY A 13 -10.46 14.61 -40.78
C GLY A 13 -11.70 15.49 -40.55
N ASP A 14 -12.90 14.96 -40.80
CA ASP A 14 -14.17 15.67 -40.57
C ASP A 14 -14.47 15.94 -39.08
N LEU A 15 -14.04 15.05 -38.17
CA LEU A 15 -14.21 15.23 -36.73
C LEU A 15 -13.30 16.33 -36.19
N LEU A 16 -12.08 16.41 -36.72
CA LEU A 16 -11.10 17.44 -36.38
C LEU A 16 -11.53 18.82 -36.92
N VAL A 17 -11.97 18.87 -38.17
CA VAL A 17 -12.50 20.07 -38.83
C VAL A 17 -13.64 20.69 -38.03
N THR A 18 -14.62 19.88 -37.63
CA THR A 18 -15.81 20.38 -36.89
C THR A 18 -15.55 20.67 -35.42
N SER A 19 -14.53 20.08 -34.79
CA SER A 19 -14.28 20.25 -33.35
C SER A 19 -13.24 21.32 -33.04
N PHE A 20 -12.31 21.58 -33.97
CA PHE A 20 -11.25 22.59 -33.83
C PHE A 20 -11.47 23.84 -34.69
N GLY A 21 -12.48 23.85 -35.56
CA GLY A 21 -12.80 24.98 -36.44
C GLY A 21 -11.84 25.11 -37.62
N LEU A 22 -11.23 24.00 -38.05
CA LEU A 22 -10.26 23.99 -39.15
C LEU A 22 -10.99 24.12 -40.50
N GLN A 23 -10.38 24.78 -41.48
CA GLN A 23 -10.93 24.85 -42.84
C GLN A 23 -10.71 23.50 -43.56
N ARG A 24 -11.73 23.03 -44.31
CA ARG A 24 -11.75 21.74 -45.05
C ARG A 24 -10.58 21.48 -46.01
N GLN A 25 -9.70 22.45 -46.25
CA GLN A 25 -8.65 22.37 -47.27
C GLN A 25 -7.28 21.91 -46.76
N GLN A 26 -7.13 21.53 -45.50
CA GLN A 26 -5.88 20.99 -44.98
C GLN A 26 -6.14 19.75 -44.13
N GLU A 27 -6.04 18.58 -44.75
CA GLU A 27 -5.72 17.35 -44.02
C GLU A 27 -4.36 17.59 -43.35
N ARG A 28 -4.38 17.88 -42.05
CA ARG A 28 -3.17 17.96 -41.24
C ARG A 28 -3.10 16.73 -40.38
N GLU A 29 -2.02 15.97 -40.54
CA GLU A 29 -1.65 14.87 -39.64
C GLU A 29 -1.17 15.38 -38.28
N GLU A 30 -0.90 16.70 -38.16
CA GLU A 30 -0.37 17.36 -36.98
C GLU A 30 -1.25 18.57 -36.57
N LEU A 31 -1.51 18.69 -35.27
CA LEU A 31 -2.23 19.81 -34.64
C LEU A 31 -1.27 20.65 -33.82
N ASP A 32 -1.34 21.97 -33.97
CA ASP A 32 -0.59 22.89 -33.12
C ASP A 32 -1.06 22.76 -31.66
N VAL A 33 -0.12 22.71 -30.71
CA VAL A 33 -0.41 22.53 -29.28
C VAL A 33 -1.35 23.64 -28.76
N GLU A 34 -1.20 24.86 -29.25
CA GLU A 34 -2.06 26.01 -28.90
C GLU A 34 -3.52 25.82 -29.33
N MET A 35 -3.79 24.98 -30.34
CA MET A 35 -5.14 24.66 -30.77
C MET A 35 -5.80 23.56 -29.93
N LEU A 36 -5.01 22.75 -29.21
CA LEU A 36 -5.49 21.65 -28.36
C LEU A 36 -5.78 22.11 -26.94
N THR A 37 -6.63 23.11 -26.78
CA THR A 37 -7.17 23.50 -25.47
C THR A 37 -7.96 22.35 -24.84
N PHE A 38 -7.99 22.27 -23.51
CA PHE A 38 -8.75 21.25 -22.77
C PHE A 38 -10.24 21.21 -23.18
N GLU A 39 -10.87 22.35 -23.39
CA GLU A 39 -12.28 22.44 -23.80
C GLU A 39 -12.53 21.79 -25.17
N LYS A 40 -11.66 22.06 -26.15
CA LYS A 40 -11.74 21.46 -27.49
C LYS A 40 -11.46 19.95 -27.43
N PHE A 41 -10.53 19.52 -26.59
CA PHE A 41 -10.26 18.10 -26.35
C PHE A 41 -11.48 17.38 -25.77
N ILE A 42 -12.14 17.93 -24.74
CA ILE A 42 -13.34 17.32 -24.15
C ILE A 42 -14.49 17.24 -25.17
N ARG A 43 -14.70 18.28 -25.99
CA ARG A 43 -15.69 18.23 -27.07
C ARG A 43 -15.40 17.13 -28.09
N LEU A 44 -14.12 16.96 -28.45
CA LEU A 44 -13.70 15.88 -29.33
C LEU A 44 -13.94 14.52 -28.67
N TYR A 45 -13.54 14.34 -27.41
CA TYR A 45 -13.73 13.11 -26.64
C TYR A 45 -15.20 12.69 -26.59
N ASN A 46 -16.11 13.62 -26.28
CA ASN A 46 -17.55 13.32 -26.23
C ASN A 46 -18.15 12.94 -27.60
N LYS A 47 -17.54 13.39 -28.72
CA LYS A 47 -17.95 12.96 -30.07
C LYS A 47 -17.41 11.57 -30.43
N ILE A 48 -16.21 11.24 -30.00
CA ILE A 48 -15.57 9.93 -30.27
C ILE A 48 -16.19 8.85 -29.38
N CYS A 49 -16.42 9.16 -28.11
CA CYS A 49 -16.95 8.26 -27.10
C CYS A 49 -18.31 8.76 -26.61
N PRO A 50 -19.39 8.58 -27.39
CA PRO A 50 -20.72 8.99 -26.96
C PRO A 50 -21.15 8.21 -25.70
N ARG A 51 -21.62 8.91 -24.68
CA ARG A 51 -22.05 8.35 -23.39
C ARG A 51 -23.56 8.15 -23.36
N SER A 52 -24.07 7.22 -24.17
CA SER A 52 -25.51 6.95 -24.30
C SER A 52 -26.18 6.56 -22.98
N GLU A 53 -25.45 5.88 -22.09
CA GLU A 53 -25.94 5.49 -20.77
C GLU A 53 -26.16 6.69 -19.84
N VAL A 54 -25.31 7.72 -19.94
CA VAL A 54 -25.48 8.97 -19.17
C VAL A 54 -26.64 9.78 -19.74
N GLN A 55 -26.80 9.79 -21.07
CA GLN A 55 -27.96 10.41 -21.72
C GLN A 55 -29.26 9.73 -21.30
N GLU A 56 -29.31 8.40 -21.25
CA GLU A 56 -30.50 7.67 -20.77
C GLU A 56 -30.83 8.00 -19.31
N LEU A 57 -29.81 8.06 -18.44
CA LEU A 57 -29.99 8.48 -17.05
C LEU A 57 -30.51 9.92 -16.97
N PHE A 58 -29.91 10.85 -17.72
CA PHE A 58 -30.32 12.25 -17.75
C PHE A 58 -31.78 12.40 -18.21
N VAL A 59 -32.18 11.69 -19.27
CA VAL A 59 -33.56 11.66 -19.76
C VAL A 59 -34.50 11.06 -18.71
N LYS A 60 -34.11 9.99 -18.01
CA LYS A 60 -34.91 9.44 -16.90
C LYS A 60 -35.16 10.50 -15.82
N LEU A 61 -34.12 11.21 -15.38
CA LEU A 61 -34.24 12.27 -14.37
C LEU A 61 -35.03 13.49 -14.88
N TRP A 62 -34.98 13.76 -16.18
CA TRP A 62 -35.74 14.84 -16.81
C TRP A 62 -37.22 14.52 -17.03
N VAL A 63 -37.54 13.28 -17.39
CA VAL A 63 -38.91 12.85 -17.68
C VAL A 63 -39.68 12.43 -16.44
N PHE A 64 -39.00 12.09 -15.32
CA PHE A 64 -39.67 11.64 -14.10
C PHE A 64 -40.68 12.68 -13.58
N VAL A 65 -41.95 12.35 -13.77
CA VAL A 65 -43.15 12.99 -13.21
C VAL A 65 -44.06 11.84 -12.78
N LEU A 66 -44.14 11.63 -11.47
CA LEU A 66 -45.14 10.85 -10.74
C LEU A 66 -45.29 9.35 -11.09
N ASN A 67 -45.20 8.53 -10.04
CA ASN A 67 -45.65 7.14 -10.00
C ASN A 67 -47.00 6.95 -10.70
N LEU A 68 -47.03 6.36 -11.90
CA LEU A 68 -48.19 5.65 -12.42
C LEU A 68 -47.77 4.63 -13.49
N PHE A 69 -48.37 3.45 -13.36
CA PHE A 69 -48.28 2.25 -14.19
C PHE A 69 -48.04 2.52 -15.70
N ASN A 70 -47.15 1.71 -16.30
CA ASN A 70 -46.70 1.68 -17.72
C ASN A 70 -45.55 2.62 -18.13
N PHE A 71 -44.39 2.40 -17.51
CA PHE A 71 -43.13 3.12 -17.71
C PHE A 71 -42.61 3.11 -19.17
N SER A 72 -42.72 1.99 -19.91
CA SER A 72 -42.10 1.87 -21.24
C SER A 72 -42.86 2.62 -22.36
N PHE A 73 -44.19 2.66 -22.31
CA PHE A 73 -45.00 3.29 -23.35
C PHE A 73 -45.02 4.83 -23.20
N PHE A 74 -45.10 5.32 -21.97
CA PHE A 74 -45.18 6.76 -21.70
C PHE A 74 -43.84 7.47 -21.89
N LEU A 75 -42.72 6.80 -21.57
CA LEU A 75 -41.38 7.31 -21.81
C LEU A 75 -41.12 7.51 -23.31
N ASN A 76 -41.44 6.52 -24.16
CA ASN A 76 -41.27 6.64 -25.61
C ASN A 76 -42.17 7.73 -26.23
N PHE A 77 -43.40 7.88 -25.76
CA PHE A 77 -44.32 8.92 -26.27
C PHE A 77 -43.89 10.34 -25.87
N ARG A 78 -43.52 10.54 -24.59
CA ARG A 78 -43.03 11.84 -24.10
C ARG A 78 -41.69 12.21 -24.71
N ILE A 79 -40.76 11.26 -24.84
CA ILE A 79 -39.48 11.47 -25.53
C ILE A 79 -39.74 11.92 -26.97
N ALA A 80 -40.63 11.25 -27.72
CA ALA A 80 -40.97 11.63 -29.09
C ALA A 80 -41.65 13.01 -29.21
N GLU A 81 -42.48 13.40 -28.24
CA GLU A 81 -43.13 14.72 -28.18
C GLU A 81 -42.13 15.84 -27.83
N LEU A 82 -41.19 15.56 -26.93
CA LEU A 82 -40.12 16.48 -26.53
C LEU A 82 -39.11 16.69 -27.66
N PHE A 83 -38.70 15.63 -28.36
CA PHE A 83 -37.87 15.75 -29.58
C PHE A 83 -38.56 16.57 -30.68
N ARG A 84 -39.89 16.52 -30.81
CA ARG A 84 -40.64 17.37 -31.75
C ARG A 84 -40.74 18.83 -31.31
N SER A 85 -40.73 19.10 -30.01
CA SER A 85 -40.89 20.45 -29.46
C SER A 85 -39.64 21.32 -29.56
N GLY A 86 -38.46 20.72 -29.81
CA GLY A 86 -37.18 21.43 -29.85
C GLY A 86 -36.75 22.02 -28.50
N GLN A 87 -37.41 21.66 -27.39
CA GLN A 87 -36.97 22.07 -26.06
C GLN A 87 -35.61 21.45 -25.73
N LYS A 88 -34.65 22.30 -25.39
CA LYS A 88 -33.38 21.84 -24.84
C LYS A 88 -33.63 21.14 -23.51
N GLU A 89 -33.10 19.94 -23.35
CA GLU A 89 -33.24 19.15 -22.13
C GLU A 89 -32.44 19.79 -20.97
N TYR A 90 -33.00 19.80 -19.75
CA TYR A 90 -32.35 20.37 -18.56
C TYR A 90 -32.85 19.71 -17.27
N LEU A 91 -31.97 19.58 -16.28
CA LEU A 91 -32.33 19.22 -14.92
C LEU A 91 -32.64 20.48 -14.11
N THR A 92 -33.75 20.53 -13.38
CA THR A 92 -34.02 21.61 -12.44
C THR A 92 -33.26 21.38 -11.13
N ARG A 93 -32.99 22.46 -10.41
CA ARG A 93 -32.36 22.41 -9.08
C ARG A 93 -33.06 21.45 -8.13
N GLU A 94 -34.38 21.47 -8.08
CA GLU A 94 -35.16 20.58 -7.22
C GLU A 94 -34.93 19.10 -7.56
N ARG A 95 -34.96 18.76 -8.86
CA ARG A 95 -34.71 17.39 -9.32
C ARG A 95 -33.28 16.94 -9.06
N LEU A 96 -32.31 17.83 -9.25
CA LEU A 96 -30.93 17.54 -8.93
C LEU A 96 -30.74 17.32 -7.43
N THR A 97 -31.35 18.14 -6.58
CA THR A 97 -31.34 17.96 -5.12
C THR A 97 -31.91 16.59 -4.73
N ASN A 98 -33.05 16.21 -5.30
CA ASN A 98 -33.66 14.90 -5.03
C ASN A 98 -32.76 13.75 -5.49
N PHE A 99 -32.17 13.84 -6.68
CA PHE A 99 -31.22 12.85 -7.17
C PHE A 99 -30.00 12.69 -6.24
N LEU A 100 -29.43 13.81 -5.77
CA LEU A 100 -28.27 13.79 -4.86
C LEU A 100 -28.61 13.17 -3.50
N ASN A 101 -29.81 13.41 -2.99
CA ASN A 101 -30.22 12.96 -1.66
C ASN A 101 -30.79 11.53 -1.64
N GLU A 102 -31.49 11.11 -2.70
CA GLU A 102 -32.17 9.82 -2.75
C GLU A 102 -31.34 8.74 -3.46
N GLU A 103 -30.65 9.09 -4.55
CA GLU A 103 -29.94 8.11 -5.39
C GLU A 103 -28.43 8.08 -5.10
N GLN A 104 -27.80 9.25 -4.92
CA GLN A 104 -26.34 9.33 -4.74
C GLN A 104 -25.88 9.21 -3.28
N ARG A 105 -26.78 9.39 -2.31
CA ARG A 105 -26.45 9.34 -0.90
C ARG A 105 -26.38 7.90 -0.40
N ASP A 106 -25.34 7.56 0.35
CA ASP A 106 -25.34 6.33 1.15
C ASP A 106 -26.32 6.46 2.33
N PRO A 107 -27.38 5.62 2.39
CA PRO A 107 -28.43 5.72 3.41
C PRO A 107 -27.96 5.39 4.82
N ARG A 108 -26.74 4.84 4.97
CA ARG A 108 -26.14 4.52 6.28
C ARG A 108 -25.51 5.75 6.95
N LEU A 109 -25.33 6.85 6.22
CA LEU A 109 -24.66 8.04 6.73
C LEU A 109 -25.58 8.84 7.65
N ASN A 110 -25.04 9.23 8.81
CA ASN A 110 -25.75 10.06 9.77
C ASN A 110 -26.06 11.45 9.15
N GLU A 111 -27.31 11.89 9.29
CA GLU A 111 -27.83 13.12 8.66
C GLU A 111 -27.28 14.41 9.29
N ILE A 112 -26.80 14.36 10.53
CA ILE A 112 -26.21 15.53 11.21
C ILE A 112 -24.76 15.70 10.77
N LEU A 113 -23.99 14.60 10.72
CA LEU A 113 -22.59 14.62 10.29
C LEU A 113 -22.46 14.82 8.77
N PHE A 114 -23.38 14.25 8.00
CA PHE A 114 -23.44 14.34 6.54
C PHE A 114 -24.80 14.92 6.13
N PRO A 115 -24.98 16.25 6.19
CA PRO A 115 -26.26 16.89 5.89
C PRO A 115 -26.65 16.72 4.43
N PHE A 116 -27.96 16.59 4.19
CA PHE A 116 -28.57 16.58 2.86
C PHE A 116 -28.18 17.81 2.05
N PHE A 117 -28.23 17.69 0.72
CA PHE A 117 -28.16 18.83 -0.18
C PHE A 117 -29.42 19.68 -0.01
N ASP A 118 -29.22 20.98 0.15
CA ASP A 118 -30.27 21.99 0.12
C ASP A 118 -30.21 22.76 -1.21
N ASN A 119 -31.17 23.65 -1.43
CA ASN A 119 -31.20 24.48 -2.63
C ASN A 119 -29.91 25.30 -2.82
N THR A 120 -29.30 25.76 -1.73
CA THR A 120 -28.08 26.58 -1.79
C THR A 120 -26.90 25.78 -2.31
N ARG A 121 -26.65 24.60 -1.73
CA ARG A 121 -25.55 23.71 -2.12
C ARG A 121 -25.74 23.19 -3.54
N THR A 122 -26.96 22.82 -3.92
CA THR A 122 -27.26 22.40 -5.29
C THR A 122 -27.04 23.53 -6.29
N GLN A 123 -27.33 24.79 -5.94
CA GLN A 123 -27.05 25.93 -6.81
C GLN A 123 -25.54 26.16 -7.00
N VAL A 124 -24.74 26.00 -5.94
CA VAL A 124 -23.27 26.06 -6.03
C VAL A 124 -22.74 24.96 -6.96
N LEU A 125 -23.26 23.74 -6.84
CA LEU A 125 -22.93 22.63 -7.73
C LEU A 125 -23.23 22.95 -9.20
N ILE A 126 -24.44 23.46 -9.49
CA ILE A 126 -24.82 23.89 -10.84
C ILE A 126 -23.84 24.93 -11.37
N SER A 127 -23.55 25.96 -10.58
CA SER A 127 -22.66 27.06 -10.97
C SER A 127 -21.21 26.61 -11.22
N LYS A 128 -20.80 25.47 -10.64
CA LYS A 128 -19.47 24.90 -10.81
C LYS A 128 -19.31 24.13 -12.13
N TYR A 129 -20.34 23.41 -12.57
CA TYR A 129 -20.25 22.51 -13.72
C TYR A 129 -20.98 22.98 -14.99
N GLU A 130 -21.96 23.87 -14.84
CA GLU A 130 -22.67 24.51 -15.95
C GLU A 130 -21.85 25.68 -16.52
N GLN A 131 -21.93 25.85 -17.85
CA GLN A 131 -21.25 26.91 -18.58
C GLN A 131 -22.25 27.94 -19.16
N ASP A 132 -23.52 27.57 -19.34
CA ASP A 132 -24.55 28.50 -19.79
C ASP A 132 -25.10 29.33 -18.61
N ASN A 133 -24.78 30.62 -18.58
CA ASN A 133 -25.24 31.55 -17.53
C ASN A 133 -26.77 31.58 -17.40
N ASN A 134 -27.52 31.42 -18.49
CA ASN A 134 -28.98 31.37 -18.43
C ASN A 134 -29.46 30.13 -17.66
N TYR A 135 -28.74 29.01 -17.76
CA TYR A 135 -29.05 27.82 -16.98
C TYR A 135 -28.66 28.00 -15.52
N ILE A 136 -27.49 28.58 -15.25
CA ILE A 136 -27.05 28.89 -13.88
C ILE A 136 -28.07 29.78 -13.17
N ASP A 137 -28.44 30.92 -13.76
CA ASP A 137 -29.33 31.91 -13.17
C ASP A 137 -30.74 31.36 -12.90
N ASN A 138 -31.19 30.41 -13.72
CA ASN A 138 -32.49 29.76 -13.56
C ASN A 138 -32.43 28.44 -12.75
N GLY A 139 -31.29 28.10 -12.16
CA GLY A 139 -31.12 26.85 -11.40
C GLY A 139 -31.37 25.61 -12.26
N LYS A 140 -30.82 25.58 -13.47
CA LYS A 140 -30.91 24.49 -14.44
C LYS A 140 -29.52 23.93 -14.74
N MET A 141 -29.47 22.65 -15.08
CA MET A 141 -28.24 21.94 -15.46
C MET A 141 -28.45 21.21 -16.79
N SER A 142 -27.56 21.43 -17.75
CA SER A 142 -27.52 20.72 -19.02
C SER A 142 -27.01 19.28 -18.86
N GLY A 143 -27.27 18.43 -19.87
CA GLY A 143 -26.72 17.07 -19.90
C GLY A 143 -25.19 17.04 -19.90
N ASP A 144 -24.55 18.00 -20.57
CA ASP A 144 -23.09 18.13 -20.57
C ASP A 144 -22.54 18.49 -19.18
N ALA A 145 -23.19 19.42 -18.48
CA ALA A 145 -22.83 19.77 -17.11
C ALA A 145 -23.07 18.61 -16.13
N PHE A 146 -24.15 17.85 -16.32
CA PHE A 146 -24.43 16.65 -15.54
C PHE A 146 -23.37 15.56 -15.75
N LEU A 147 -22.94 15.33 -17.00
CA LEU A 147 -21.84 14.41 -17.28
C LEU A 147 -20.53 14.85 -16.62
N ARG A 148 -20.20 16.16 -16.66
CA ARG A 148 -19.01 16.68 -15.97
C ARG A 148 -19.09 16.45 -14.47
N PHE A 149 -20.25 16.67 -13.86
CA PHE A 149 -20.48 16.37 -12.45
C PHE A 149 -20.23 14.89 -12.13
N LEU A 150 -20.84 13.97 -12.90
CA LEU A 150 -20.70 12.53 -12.65
C LEU A 150 -19.26 12.02 -12.73
N MET A 151 -18.41 12.67 -13.54
CA MET A 151 -17.00 12.36 -13.70
C MET A 151 -16.08 13.14 -12.76
N SER A 152 -16.62 13.99 -11.89
CA SER A 152 -15.85 14.84 -11.00
C SER A 152 -15.57 14.18 -9.65
N ASP A 153 -14.61 14.75 -8.90
CA ASP A 153 -14.27 14.29 -7.55
C ASP A 153 -15.44 14.39 -6.55
N GLU A 154 -16.43 15.25 -6.82
CA GLU A 154 -17.64 15.35 -5.98
C GLU A 154 -18.59 14.17 -6.14
N ASN A 155 -18.41 13.35 -7.19
CA ASN A 155 -19.14 12.11 -7.42
C ASN A 155 -18.20 10.89 -7.39
N SER A 156 -17.12 10.98 -6.62
CA SER A 156 -16.18 9.87 -6.43
C SER A 156 -16.88 8.66 -5.79
N PRO A 157 -16.61 7.43 -6.26
CA PRO A 157 -17.15 6.22 -5.65
C PRO A 157 -16.54 5.92 -4.26
N VAL A 158 -15.53 6.68 -3.84
CA VAL A 158 -14.85 6.52 -2.55
C VAL A 158 -14.94 7.82 -1.73
N PHE A 159 -15.11 7.68 -0.42
CA PHE A 159 -15.01 8.80 0.51
C PHE A 159 -13.57 9.32 0.53
N LEU A 160 -13.35 10.51 -0.01
CA LEU A 160 -12.03 11.12 -0.09
C LEU A 160 -11.39 11.30 1.29
N ASP A 161 -12.18 11.63 2.31
CA ASP A 161 -11.72 11.75 3.71
C ASP A 161 -11.16 10.44 4.30
N ARG A 162 -11.48 9.30 3.70
CA ARG A 162 -10.97 7.98 4.13
C ARG A 162 -9.72 7.54 3.35
N ILE A 163 -9.26 8.34 2.39
CA ILE A 163 -8.01 8.10 1.67
C ILE A 163 -6.83 8.54 2.54
N ASP A 164 -6.99 9.64 3.28
CA ASP A 164 -6.03 10.10 4.27
C ASP A 164 -6.13 9.31 5.59
N MET A 165 -5.14 9.49 6.47
CA MET A 165 -5.09 8.81 7.77
C MET A 165 -6.22 9.32 8.70
N TYR A 166 -7.34 8.61 8.75
CA TYR A 166 -8.53 8.99 9.52
C TYR A 166 -8.74 8.16 10.80
N GLN A 167 -8.06 7.02 10.93
CA GLN A 167 -8.25 6.11 12.05
C GLN A 167 -7.49 6.60 13.30
N ASN A 168 -8.01 6.25 14.48
CA ASN A 168 -7.28 6.47 15.73
C ASN A 168 -6.05 5.54 15.75
N MET A 169 -4.84 6.10 15.82
CA MET A 169 -3.56 5.38 15.80
C MET A 169 -2.89 5.28 17.18
N ASP A 170 -3.66 5.51 18.25
CA ASP A 170 -3.23 5.48 19.66
C ASP A 170 -3.73 4.24 20.43
N GLN A 171 -4.45 3.31 19.79
CA GLN A 171 -4.80 2.03 20.42
C GLN A 171 -3.57 1.10 20.46
N PRO A 172 -3.57 0.06 21.32
CA PRO A 172 -2.51 -0.94 21.32
C PRO A 172 -2.31 -1.60 19.95
N LEU A 173 -1.07 -1.95 19.60
CA LEU A 173 -0.72 -2.51 18.28
C LEU A 173 -1.57 -3.74 17.88
N CYS A 174 -1.98 -4.56 18.84
CA CYS A 174 -2.83 -5.75 18.61
C CYS A 174 -4.27 -5.43 18.16
N HIS A 175 -4.69 -4.16 18.15
CA HIS A 175 -6.02 -3.75 17.68
C HIS A 175 -6.08 -3.46 16.18
N TYR A 176 -4.96 -3.56 15.47
CA TYR A 176 -4.86 -3.18 14.05
C TYR A 176 -4.59 -4.39 13.16
N TYR A 177 -5.18 -4.37 11.97
CA TYR A 177 -4.72 -5.22 10.87
C TYR A 177 -3.43 -4.64 10.30
N ILE A 178 -2.38 -5.46 10.25
CA ILE A 178 -1.06 -5.07 9.76
C ILE A 178 -0.82 -5.74 8.40
N ASN A 179 -0.60 -4.92 7.37
CA ASN A 179 -0.21 -5.41 6.05
C ASN A 179 1.13 -6.16 6.15
N SER A 180 1.11 -7.47 5.87
CA SER A 180 2.20 -8.39 6.17
C SER A 180 2.56 -9.22 4.95
N SER A 181 3.86 -9.44 4.73
CA SER A 181 4.43 -10.22 3.65
C SER A 181 5.07 -11.49 4.19
N HIS A 182 4.89 -12.59 3.47
CA HIS A 182 5.46 -13.90 3.78
C HIS A 182 6.53 -14.26 2.76
N ASN A 183 7.65 -14.82 3.22
CA ASN A 183 8.85 -15.10 2.41
C ASN A 183 9.21 -13.93 1.49
N THR A 184 9.32 -12.73 2.07
CA THR A 184 9.41 -11.45 1.35
C THR A 184 10.53 -11.42 0.31
N TYR A 185 11.63 -12.13 0.56
CA TYR A 185 12.80 -12.21 -0.31
C TYR A 185 12.53 -12.90 -1.66
N LEU A 186 11.49 -13.73 -1.79
CA LEU A 186 11.19 -14.47 -3.03
C LEU A 186 10.43 -13.61 -4.04
N THR A 187 10.93 -13.53 -5.28
CA THR A 187 10.23 -12.85 -6.39
C THR A 187 9.40 -13.81 -7.26
N GLY A 188 9.32 -15.09 -6.88
CA GLY A 188 8.75 -16.14 -7.71
C GLY A 188 8.28 -17.35 -6.91
N ARG A 189 8.56 -18.54 -7.43
CA ARG A 189 8.10 -19.81 -6.84
C ARG A 189 8.78 -20.09 -5.50
N GLN A 190 8.10 -20.85 -4.64
CA GLN A 190 8.64 -21.33 -3.37
C GLN A 190 9.80 -22.34 -3.56
N TYR A 191 9.91 -22.97 -4.72
CA TYR A 191 10.98 -23.92 -5.05
C TYR A 191 11.68 -23.50 -6.34
N GLY A 192 13.01 -23.50 -6.33
CA GLY A 192 13.82 -23.04 -7.46
C GLY A 192 13.61 -21.57 -7.80
N GLY A 193 13.10 -20.78 -6.85
CA GLY A 193 12.79 -19.37 -7.02
C GLY A 193 14.02 -18.48 -6.91
N LYS A 194 13.92 -17.26 -7.45
CA LYS A 194 14.93 -16.23 -7.26
C LYS A 194 14.61 -15.43 -6.00
N SER A 195 15.62 -15.25 -5.16
CA SER A 195 15.60 -14.30 -4.06
C SER A 195 16.21 -12.96 -4.51
N SER A 196 15.70 -11.86 -3.97
CA SER A 196 16.20 -10.52 -4.27
C SER A 196 16.19 -9.64 -3.02
N SER A 197 17.10 -8.68 -2.95
CA SER A 197 17.03 -7.62 -1.95
C SER A 197 16.06 -6.50 -2.37
N GLU A 198 15.90 -6.23 -3.67
CA GLU A 198 15.01 -5.17 -4.19
C GLU A 198 13.54 -5.41 -3.85
N ILE A 199 13.11 -6.67 -3.72
CA ILE A 199 11.70 -6.96 -3.39
C ILE A 199 11.30 -6.44 -2.01
N TYR A 200 12.23 -6.36 -1.05
CA TYR A 200 11.98 -5.72 0.25
C TYR A 200 11.62 -4.24 0.07
N ARG A 201 12.35 -3.54 -0.80
CA ARG A 201 12.08 -2.14 -1.15
C ARG A 201 10.69 -1.99 -1.77
N GLN A 202 10.35 -2.81 -2.75
CA GLN A 202 9.03 -2.77 -3.40
C GLN A 202 7.88 -3.05 -2.43
N VAL A 203 8.04 -4.06 -1.57
CA VAL A 203 7.04 -4.44 -0.56
C VAL A 203 6.84 -3.33 0.48
N LEU A 204 7.91 -2.69 0.97
CA LEU A 204 7.79 -1.56 1.89
C LEU A 204 7.16 -0.33 1.21
N LEU A 205 7.52 -0.03 -0.03
CA LEU A 205 6.93 1.08 -0.81
C LEU A 205 5.44 0.89 -1.13
N SER A 206 4.98 -0.36 -1.22
CA SER A 206 3.55 -0.69 -1.32
C SER A 206 2.76 -0.46 -0.01
N GLY A 207 3.44 -0.19 1.10
CA GLY A 207 2.84 0.04 2.42
C GLY A 207 2.83 -1.19 3.34
N CYS A 208 3.52 -2.28 3.00
CA CYS A 208 3.67 -3.43 3.90
C CYS A 208 4.47 -3.04 5.15
N ARG A 209 4.06 -3.50 6.34
CA ARG A 209 4.64 -3.15 7.65
C ARG A 209 5.20 -4.35 8.42
N CYS A 210 5.01 -5.58 7.94
CA CYS A 210 5.63 -6.77 8.51
C CYS A 210 6.26 -7.59 7.39
N ILE A 211 7.57 -7.82 7.45
CA ILE A 211 8.35 -8.50 6.42
C ILE A 211 9.18 -9.62 7.02
N GLU A 212 9.41 -10.66 6.23
CA GLU A 212 10.04 -11.91 6.68
C GLU A 212 11.48 -12.06 6.19
N LEU A 213 12.35 -12.58 7.05
CA LEU A 213 13.78 -12.79 6.80
C LEU A 213 14.19 -14.19 7.27
N ASP A 214 14.36 -15.11 6.31
CA ASP A 214 14.81 -16.48 6.58
C ASP A 214 16.33 -16.54 6.56
N CYS A 215 16.93 -16.44 7.74
CA CYS A 215 18.36 -16.23 7.90
C CYS A 215 19.11 -17.56 8.04
N TRP A 216 20.11 -17.78 7.20
CA TRP A 216 20.96 -18.97 7.18
C TRP A 216 22.45 -18.61 7.18
N ASP A 217 23.29 -19.54 7.63
CA ASP A 217 24.74 -19.41 7.45
C ASP A 217 25.10 -19.52 5.96
N GLY A 218 25.89 -18.57 5.45
CA GLY A 218 26.42 -18.62 4.09
C GLY A 218 27.34 -19.82 3.87
N THR A 219 27.32 -20.35 2.65
CA THR A 219 28.12 -21.51 2.23
C THR A 219 28.95 -21.20 0.99
N GLY A 220 29.94 -22.03 0.68
CA GLY A 220 30.81 -21.83 -0.50
C GLY A 220 31.52 -20.47 -0.45
N GLU A 221 31.32 -19.65 -1.47
CA GLU A 221 31.89 -18.30 -1.58
C GLU A 221 31.32 -17.32 -0.54
N ASN A 222 30.15 -17.61 0.04
CA ASN A 222 29.50 -16.77 1.05
C ASN A 222 29.84 -17.23 2.49
N LYS A 223 30.79 -18.15 2.66
CA LYS A 223 31.13 -18.72 3.97
C LYS A 223 31.52 -17.61 4.95
N GLY A 224 30.91 -17.65 6.13
CA GLY A 224 31.17 -16.69 7.20
C GLY A 224 30.27 -15.45 7.16
N GLU A 225 29.40 -15.27 6.17
CA GLU A 225 28.39 -14.21 6.16
C GLU A 225 26.97 -14.77 6.32
N PRO A 226 26.06 -14.05 7.01
CA PRO A 226 24.65 -14.41 7.05
C PRO A 226 23.97 -14.10 5.71
N ILE A 227 23.16 -15.05 5.23
CA ILE A 227 22.39 -14.95 3.98
C ILE A 227 20.90 -15.12 4.26
N ILE A 228 20.07 -14.72 3.30
CA ILE A 228 18.62 -14.97 3.28
C ILE A 228 18.27 -15.86 2.08
N THR A 229 17.55 -16.95 2.36
CA THR A 229 17.12 -17.91 1.34
C THR A 229 16.00 -18.82 1.88
N HIS A 230 15.28 -19.48 0.97
CA HIS A 230 14.32 -20.51 1.37
C HIS A 230 15.07 -21.84 1.53
N GLY A 231 15.29 -22.24 2.78
CA GLY A 231 16.10 -23.40 3.13
C GLY A 231 15.67 -24.68 2.42
N LYS A 232 16.63 -25.44 1.90
CA LYS A 232 16.42 -26.74 1.21
C LYS A 232 15.52 -26.68 -0.03
N ALA A 233 15.23 -25.49 -0.58
CA ALA A 233 14.31 -25.30 -1.70
C ALA A 233 14.98 -24.91 -3.03
N MET A 234 16.32 -25.01 -3.13
CA MET A 234 17.13 -24.62 -4.30
C MET A 234 16.87 -23.19 -4.79
N CYS A 235 16.53 -22.26 -3.89
CA CYS A 235 16.40 -20.85 -4.22
C CYS A 235 17.77 -20.16 -4.25
N THR A 236 17.87 -19.01 -4.91
CA THR A 236 19.11 -18.21 -4.85
C THR A 236 19.24 -17.51 -3.49
N ASP A 237 20.46 -17.16 -3.12
CA ASP A 237 20.74 -16.50 -1.85
C ASP A 237 20.94 -14.99 -2.06
N VAL A 238 20.62 -14.20 -1.04
CA VAL A 238 21.00 -12.77 -0.95
C VAL A 238 21.68 -12.50 0.38
N PHE A 239 22.63 -11.56 0.42
CA PHE A 239 23.27 -11.21 1.68
C PHE A 239 22.28 -10.52 2.62
N PHE A 240 22.29 -10.94 3.88
CA PHE A 240 21.47 -10.33 4.92
C PHE A 240 21.76 -8.82 5.04
N LYS A 241 23.05 -8.44 4.96
CA LYS A 241 23.49 -7.04 5.01
C LYS A 241 22.88 -6.16 3.93
N ASP A 242 22.81 -6.67 2.69
CA ASP A 242 22.23 -5.93 1.57
C ASP A 242 20.72 -5.71 1.75
N VAL A 243 20.02 -6.73 2.29
CA VAL A 243 18.60 -6.62 2.64
C VAL A 243 18.36 -5.55 3.71
N LEU A 244 19.21 -5.48 4.74
CA LEU A 244 19.09 -4.42 5.74
C LEU A 244 19.24 -3.01 5.16
N TYR A 245 20.14 -2.81 4.19
CA TYR A 245 20.25 -1.51 3.50
C TYR A 245 18.98 -1.16 2.72
N GLN A 246 18.38 -2.12 2.01
CA GLN A 246 17.12 -1.89 1.30
C GLN A 246 15.98 -1.51 2.27
N ILE A 247 15.91 -2.20 3.42
CA ILE A 247 14.94 -1.90 4.46
C ILE A 247 15.18 -0.50 5.05
N ARG A 248 16.42 -0.17 5.42
CA ARG A 248 16.80 1.12 5.99
C ARG A 248 16.34 2.28 5.10
N ASP A 249 16.56 2.15 3.80
CA ASP A 249 16.32 3.20 2.82
C ASP A 249 14.83 3.39 2.49
N THR A 250 13.97 2.40 2.78
CA THR A 250 12.57 2.42 2.32
C THR A 250 11.51 2.15 3.40
N ALA A 251 11.92 1.78 4.61
CA ALA A 251 11.02 1.43 5.72
C ALA A 251 9.94 2.49 5.96
N PHE A 252 10.31 3.78 5.88
CA PHE A 252 9.43 4.88 6.25
C PHE A 252 9.05 5.84 5.11
N GLU A 253 9.37 5.50 3.86
CA GLU A 253 9.09 6.36 2.69
C GLU A 253 7.59 6.48 2.40
N ARG A 254 6.85 5.36 2.47
CA ARG A 254 5.40 5.34 2.22
C ARG A 254 4.56 5.61 3.47
N SER A 255 5.08 5.26 4.65
CA SER A 255 4.35 5.32 5.92
C SER A 255 5.33 5.42 7.08
N GLU A 256 5.05 6.31 8.04
CA GLU A 256 5.91 6.50 9.23
C GLU A 256 5.66 5.48 10.34
N PHE A 257 4.63 4.64 10.21
CA PHE A 257 4.28 3.63 11.22
C PHE A 257 5.32 2.52 11.31
N PRO A 258 5.40 1.82 12.45
CA PRO A 258 6.46 0.84 12.71
C PRO A 258 6.54 -0.27 11.65
N VAL A 259 7.76 -0.76 11.46
CA VAL A 259 8.04 -1.95 10.63
C VAL A 259 8.47 -3.10 11.53
N ILE A 260 7.87 -4.27 11.33
CA ILE A 260 8.20 -5.50 12.04
C ILE A 260 9.01 -6.41 11.12
N LEU A 261 10.17 -6.85 11.60
CA LEU A 261 11.02 -7.81 10.92
C LEU A 261 10.82 -9.18 11.57
N SER A 262 10.14 -10.09 10.88
CA SER A 262 9.96 -11.48 11.31
C SER A 262 11.17 -12.31 10.90
N PHE A 263 12.01 -12.66 11.87
CA PHE A 263 13.21 -13.46 11.62
C PHE A 263 12.91 -14.95 11.78
N GLU A 264 13.19 -15.73 10.75
CA GLU A 264 13.33 -17.18 10.86
C GLU A 264 14.83 -17.54 10.92
N ASN A 265 15.34 -17.70 12.15
CA ASN A 265 16.78 -17.78 12.39
C ASN A 265 17.32 -19.24 12.42
N HIS A 266 18.18 -19.56 11.47
CA HIS A 266 18.92 -20.83 11.34
C HIS A 266 20.45 -20.66 11.36
N CYS A 267 20.94 -19.47 11.68
CA CYS A 267 22.37 -19.16 11.69
C CYS A 267 23.09 -19.79 12.90
N SER A 268 24.40 -19.94 12.78
CA SER A 268 25.34 -20.20 13.87
C SER A 268 25.46 -19.01 14.84
N LYS A 269 26.03 -19.22 16.03
CA LYS A 269 26.22 -18.14 17.02
C LYS A 269 27.08 -16.99 16.47
N SER A 270 28.14 -17.30 15.72
CA SER A 270 29.02 -16.29 15.12
C SER A 270 28.24 -15.39 14.15
N ASN A 271 27.45 -15.99 13.26
CA ASN A 271 26.63 -15.22 12.32
C ASN A 271 25.46 -14.49 13.00
N GLN A 272 24.90 -15.01 14.09
CA GLN A 272 23.91 -14.28 14.88
C GLN A 272 24.48 -12.99 15.50
N LEU A 273 25.72 -13.05 16.00
CA LEU A 273 26.43 -11.86 16.49
C LEU A 273 26.68 -10.86 15.37
N LYS A 274 27.07 -11.33 14.17
CA LYS A 274 27.18 -10.47 12.97
C LYS A 274 25.85 -9.83 12.59
N MET A 275 24.76 -10.60 12.57
CA MET A 275 23.41 -10.08 12.29
C MET A 275 23.01 -9.00 13.29
N ALA A 276 23.28 -9.21 14.59
CA ALA A 276 23.02 -8.22 15.62
C ALA A 276 23.79 -6.91 15.39
N LYS A 277 25.10 -7.02 15.07
CA LYS A 277 25.95 -5.87 14.74
C LYS A 277 25.42 -5.12 13.52
N TYR A 278 25.10 -5.83 12.43
CA TYR A 278 24.55 -5.20 11.24
C TYR A 278 23.21 -4.49 11.50
N CYS A 279 22.30 -5.09 12.28
CA CYS A 279 21.06 -4.42 12.65
C CYS A 279 21.30 -3.12 13.42
N MET A 280 22.20 -3.14 14.42
CA MET A 280 22.52 -1.93 15.20
C MET A 280 23.21 -0.86 14.37
N GLU A 281 24.17 -1.23 13.53
CA GLU A 281 24.94 -0.29 12.70
C GLU A 281 24.10 0.31 11.59
N ILE A 282 23.29 -0.50 10.90
CA ILE A 282 22.55 -0.07 9.70
C ILE A 282 21.27 0.66 10.09
N PHE A 283 20.52 0.17 11.07
CA PHE A 283 19.27 0.82 11.47
C PHE A 283 19.48 1.94 12.50
N GLY A 284 20.54 1.88 13.31
CA GLY A 284 20.84 2.90 14.31
C GLY A 284 19.63 3.22 15.19
N GLU A 285 19.24 4.48 15.24
CA GLU A 285 18.11 4.97 16.05
C GLU A 285 16.74 4.45 15.60
N MET A 286 16.61 3.95 14.37
CA MET A 286 15.37 3.34 13.89
C MET A 286 15.11 2.01 14.60
N LEU A 287 16.16 1.29 15.03
CA LEU A 287 15.98 0.03 15.73
C LEU A 287 15.45 0.26 17.15
N LEU A 288 14.33 -0.40 17.50
CA LEU A 288 13.84 -0.43 18.87
C LEU A 288 14.64 -1.45 19.70
N ALA A 289 15.82 -1.03 20.16
CA ALA A 289 16.75 -1.89 20.90
C ALA A 289 16.39 -2.09 22.37
N LYS A 290 15.62 -1.17 22.96
CA LYS A 290 15.21 -1.22 24.37
C LYS A 290 13.69 -1.02 24.48
N PRO A 291 13.04 -1.59 25.50
CA PRO A 291 11.64 -1.27 25.80
C PRO A 291 11.46 0.23 26.02
N LEU A 292 10.26 0.72 25.76
CA LEU A 292 9.89 2.10 26.08
C LEU A 292 9.65 2.22 27.60
N ASP A 293 10.07 3.31 28.21
CA ASP A 293 9.93 3.51 29.67
C ASP A 293 8.46 3.46 30.13
N ASP A 294 7.55 3.94 29.28
CA ASP A 294 6.11 3.95 29.50
C ASP A 294 5.41 2.60 29.17
N PHE A 295 6.14 1.65 28.57
CA PHE A 295 5.65 0.32 28.22
C PHE A 295 6.68 -0.77 28.61
N PRO A 296 6.86 -1.03 29.91
CA PRO A 296 7.73 -2.09 30.38
C PRO A 296 7.20 -3.47 29.93
N LEU A 297 8.11 -4.45 29.83
CA LEU A 297 7.79 -5.81 29.38
C LEU A 297 7.25 -6.69 30.52
N ASP A 298 6.31 -6.16 31.29
CA ASP A 298 5.68 -6.84 32.42
C ASP A 298 4.32 -7.44 32.01
N PRO A 299 3.91 -8.59 32.58
CA PRO A 299 2.62 -9.19 32.27
C PRO A 299 1.45 -8.24 32.54
N GLY A 300 0.53 -8.12 31.58
CA GLY A 300 -0.65 -7.26 31.69
C GLY A 300 -0.45 -5.82 31.22
N VAL A 301 0.78 -5.42 30.89
CA VAL A 301 1.05 -4.14 30.22
C VAL A 301 0.66 -4.27 28.74
N PRO A 302 -0.19 -3.38 28.18
CA PRO A 302 -0.60 -3.45 26.78
C PRO A 302 0.56 -3.12 25.83
N LEU A 303 0.45 -3.54 24.57
CA LEU A 303 1.42 -3.14 23.54
C LEU A 303 1.35 -1.63 23.27
N PRO A 304 2.48 -0.97 22.95
CA PRO A 304 2.48 0.42 22.53
C PRO A 304 1.63 0.64 21.28
N SER A 305 1.17 1.87 21.08
CA SER A 305 0.41 2.24 19.88
C SER A 305 1.30 2.42 18.64
N PRO A 306 0.75 2.33 17.42
CA PRO A 306 1.47 2.68 16.20
C PRO A 306 2.06 4.09 16.24
N ASN A 307 1.35 5.07 16.80
CA ASN A 307 1.87 6.43 17.00
C ASN A 307 3.09 6.47 17.91
N ARG A 308 3.09 5.70 18.99
CA ARG A 308 4.21 5.64 19.93
C ARG A 308 5.46 5.00 19.32
N LEU A 309 5.25 4.09 18.36
CA LEU A 309 6.30 3.35 17.66
C LEU A 309 6.66 3.96 16.29
N ARG A 310 6.32 5.23 16.03
CA ARG A 310 6.65 5.88 14.76
C ARG A 310 8.15 5.82 14.46
N ARG A 311 8.46 5.52 13.20
CA ARG A 311 9.81 5.38 12.66
C ARG A 311 10.68 4.38 13.43
N LYS A 312 10.05 3.37 14.06
CA LYS A 312 10.74 2.28 14.73
C LYS A 312 10.65 0.97 13.95
N ILE A 313 11.76 0.24 13.95
CA ILE A 313 11.90 -1.11 13.44
C ILE A 313 11.92 -2.04 14.64
N LEU A 314 10.95 -2.95 14.69
CA LEU A 314 10.84 -3.99 15.70
C LEU A 314 11.36 -5.29 15.10
N ILE A 315 12.13 -6.04 15.88
CA ILE A 315 12.51 -7.40 15.53
C ILE A 315 11.49 -8.34 16.18
N LYS A 316 11.11 -9.40 15.49
CA LYS A 316 10.40 -10.55 16.02
C LYS A 316 11.30 -11.77 15.81
N ASN A 317 11.86 -12.29 16.89
CA ASN A 317 12.69 -13.49 16.91
C ASN A 317 12.53 -14.18 18.28
N LYS A 318 13.07 -15.40 18.41
CA LYS A 318 13.14 -16.11 19.69
C LYS A 318 13.96 -15.34 20.72
N ARG A 319 13.47 -15.31 21.95
CA ARG A 319 14.08 -14.62 23.08
C ARG A 319 14.54 -15.60 24.15
N LEU A 320 15.64 -15.27 24.82
CA LEU A 320 16.13 -16.00 25.99
C LEU A 320 15.39 -15.57 27.26
N LYS A 321 15.60 -16.32 28.36
CA LYS A 321 15.20 -15.85 29.70
C LYS A 321 15.93 -14.53 30.03
N GLN A 322 15.22 -13.59 30.66
CA GLN A 322 15.70 -12.22 30.91
C GLN A 322 17.09 -12.16 31.58
N GLU A 323 17.38 -13.02 32.55
CA GLU A 323 18.66 -13.05 33.26
C GLU A 323 19.83 -13.38 32.33
N ILE A 324 19.64 -14.37 31.46
CA ILE A 324 20.65 -14.83 30.49
C ILE A 324 20.84 -13.78 29.39
N GLU A 325 19.74 -13.20 28.92
CA GLU A 325 19.74 -12.15 27.90
C GLU A 325 20.54 -10.91 28.36
N ARG A 326 20.32 -10.42 29.59
CA ARG A 326 21.06 -9.27 30.13
C ARG A 326 22.56 -9.53 30.15
N HIS A 327 22.98 -10.69 30.65
CA HIS A 327 24.40 -11.03 30.73
C HIS A 327 25.05 -11.11 29.35
N GLN A 328 24.39 -11.75 28.37
CA GLN A 328 24.91 -11.86 27.01
C GLN A 328 24.92 -10.53 26.26
N LEU A 329 23.91 -9.68 26.48
CA LEU A 329 23.89 -8.33 25.90
C LEU A 329 25.03 -7.47 26.45
N GLU A 330 25.28 -7.52 27.76
CA GLU A 330 26.41 -6.81 28.38
C GLU A 330 27.75 -7.31 27.83
N GLN A 331 27.92 -8.63 27.69
CA GLN A 331 29.12 -9.22 27.09
C GLN A 331 29.30 -8.76 25.63
N PHE A 332 28.23 -8.82 24.83
CA PHE A 332 28.25 -8.40 23.43
C PHE A 332 28.60 -6.91 23.25
N LEU A 333 28.04 -6.04 24.07
CA LEU A 333 28.35 -4.60 24.05
C LEU A 333 29.77 -4.31 24.52
N ARG A 334 30.34 -5.15 25.39
CA ARG A 334 31.71 -5.03 25.90
C ARG A 334 32.75 -5.57 24.91
N GLU A 335 32.46 -6.69 24.26
CA GLU A 335 33.30 -7.37 23.25
C GLU A 335 33.13 -6.78 21.84
N GLY A 336 32.68 -5.53 21.73
CA GLY A 336 32.41 -4.82 20.48
C GLY A 336 33.59 -4.62 19.51
N LYS A 337 34.70 -5.36 19.65
CA LYS A 337 35.81 -5.41 18.69
C LYS A 337 36.03 -6.87 18.29
N LEU A 338 35.90 -7.14 17.00
CA LEU A 338 36.37 -8.41 16.43
C LEU A 338 37.90 -8.37 16.50
N ASP A 339 38.51 -9.19 17.36
CA ASP A 339 39.86 -9.64 17.08
C ASP A 339 39.71 -10.69 15.97
N GLU A 340 40.29 -10.42 14.80
CA GLU A 340 40.22 -11.26 13.60
C GLU A 340 41.03 -12.58 13.74
N GLU A 341 41.56 -12.93 14.91
CA GLU A 341 42.63 -13.93 15.02
C GLU A 341 42.32 -15.27 15.70
N ASP A 342 41.12 -15.53 16.21
CA ASP A 342 40.85 -16.85 16.81
C ASP A 342 40.13 -17.82 15.84
N GLU A 343 40.78 -18.14 14.72
CA GLU A 343 40.62 -19.46 14.10
C GLU A 343 41.42 -20.47 14.94
N ILE A 344 40.78 -21.06 15.95
CA ILE A 344 41.32 -22.28 16.57
C ILE A 344 41.11 -23.42 15.56
N ILE A 345 42.18 -23.72 14.80
CA ILE A 345 42.28 -24.92 13.98
C ILE A 345 42.35 -26.13 14.92
N GLU A 346 41.25 -26.87 15.07
CA GLU A 346 41.30 -28.20 15.67
C GLU A 346 41.98 -29.17 14.67
N THR A 347 43.27 -29.41 14.86
CA THR A 347 43.96 -30.56 14.25
C THR A 347 43.61 -31.84 15.01
N PRO A 348 43.23 -32.94 14.33
CA PRO A 348 42.96 -34.22 14.97
C PRO A 348 44.27 -35.01 15.12
N GLU A 349 44.74 -35.20 16.36
CA GLU A 349 45.66 -36.30 16.68
C GLU A 349 45.08 -37.20 17.78
N VAL A 350 45.03 -38.49 17.44
CA VAL A 350 44.61 -39.62 18.27
C VAL A 350 45.87 -40.34 18.73
N VAL A 351 45.92 -40.78 20.00
CA VAL A 351 46.44 -42.05 20.60
C VAL A 351 46.51 -41.78 22.12
N GLY A 352 46.09 -42.59 23.09
CA GLY A 352 45.60 -43.97 23.19
C GLY A 352 45.43 -44.29 24.70
N GLU A 353 44.68 -45.35 24.98
CA GLU A 353 44.29 -46.00 26.27
C GLU A 353 45.39 -46.03 27.36
N ASP A 354 45.16 -46.11 28.68
CA ASP A 354 44.13 -46.85 29.41
C ASP A 354 44.17 -46.55 30.95
N SER A 355 43.12 -47.01 31.65
CA SER A 355 43.03 -47.39 33.08
C SER A 355 42.31 -46.50 34.13
N VAL A 356 41.06 -46.92 34.38
CA VAL A 356 40.37 -47.23 35.66
C VAL A 356 39.94 -46.10 36.63
N SER A 357 38.62 -46.10 36.81
CA SER A 357 37.68 -45.29 37.63
C SER A 357 37.55 -45.85 39.09
N PRO A 358 36.52 -45.56 39.94
CA PRO A 358 35.37 -44.62 39.85
C PRO A 358 34.95 -43.90 41.17
N ARG A 359 34.13 -42.84 41.05
CA ARG A 359 32.83 -42.58 41.76
C ARG A 359 32.39 -41.12 41.52
N LYS A 360 31.40 -40.88 40.66
CA LYS A 360 29.92 -40.87 40.87
C LYS A 360 29.38 -39.53 41.40
N TYR A 361 28.77 -38.73 40.52
CA TYR A 361 27.31 -38.59 40.44
C TYR A 361 26.90 -38.16 39.01
N SER A 362 26.05 -38.97 38.40
CA SER A 362 25.44 -38.90 37.07
C SER A 362 24.60 -37.62 36.89
N ASP A 363 24.79 -36.88 35.81
CA ASP A 363 24.12 -37.02 34.50
C ASP A 363 22.59 -36.94 34.53
N TYR A 364 22.11 -35.78 34.08
CA TYR A 364 20.93 -35.64 33.22
C TYR A 364 21.31 -34.71 32.04
N PHE A 365 22.01 -35.25 31.05
CA PHE A 365 21.84 -34.84 29.66
C PHE A 365 20.50 -35.41 29.18
N SER A 366 19.68 -34.72 28.40
CA SER A 366 19.90 -34.65 26.94
C SER A 366 18.69 -33.97 26.28
N ASN A 367 18.94 -33.39 25.11
CA ASN A 367 17.95 -32.96 24.11
C ASN A 367 17.13 -31.70 24.43
N GLN A 368 17.78 -30.54 24.47
CA GLN A 368 17.15 -29.34 23.94
C GLN A 368 18.02 -28.77 22.82
N THR A 369 17.44 -28.77 21.63
CA THR A 369 18.01 -28.19 20.42
C THR A 369 18.51 -26.77 20.71
N HIS A 370 19.82 -26.59 20.63
CA HIS A 370 20.49 -25.30 20.65
C HIS A 370 19.93 -24.44 19.50
N LYS A 371 19.00 -23.53 19.80
CA LYS A 371 18.50 -22.52 18.87
C LYS A 371 18.82 -21.12 19.41
N GLY A 372 19.23 -20.28 18.47
CA GLY A 372 20.03 -19.07 18.64
C GLY A 372 19.43 -17.87 19.36
N ILE A 373 20.33 -16.90 19.54
CA ILE A 373 20.37 -15.72 20.40
C ILE A 373 20.37 -14.47 19.51
N LEU A 374 19.44 -13.54 19.73
CA LEU A 374 19.57 -12.14 19.34
C LEU A 374 19.20 -11.32 20.59
N PRO A 375 20.12 -10.58 21.20
CA PRO A 375 19.88 -9.90 22.48
C PRO A 375 19.08 -8.58 22.34
N LEU A 376 18.36 -8.40 21.22
CA LEU A 376 17.76 -7.13 20.80
C LEU A 376 16.35 -7.34 20.28
N VAL A 377 15.42 -7.79 21.12
CA VAL A 377 14.08 -8.08 20.62
C VAL A 377 12.99 -7.86 21.66
N MET A 378 12.09 -6.94 21.34
CA MET A 378 10.78 -6.83 21.97
C MET A 378 9.94 -8.02 21.49
N ASP A 379 9.40 -8.80 22.43
CA ASP A 379 8.50 -9.88 22.08
C ASP A 379 7.19 -9.30 21.52
N VAL A 380 6.88 -9.61 20.25
CA VAL A 380 5.58 -9.33 19.62
C VAL A 380 4.84 -10.64 19.36
N THR A 381 5.04 -11.66 20.21
CA THR A 381 4.10 -12.78 20.28
C THR A 381 2.91 -12.39 21.15
N VAL A 382 1.74 -12.42 20.52
CA VAL A 382 0.41 -12.37 21.16
C VAL A 382 0.10 -13.72 21.76
#